data_AF-A0A1H3P0F0-F1
#
_entry.id   AF-A0A1H3P0F0-F1
#
_cell.length_a   1.000
_cell.length_b   1.000
_cell.length_c   1.000
_cell.angle_alpha   90.00
_cell.angle_beta   90.00
_cell.angle_gamma   90.00
#
_symmetry.space_group_name_H-M   'P 1'
#
loop_
_entity.id
_entity.type
_entity.pdbx_description
1 polymer ?
#
loop_
_entity_poly.entity_id
_entity_poly.type
_entity_poly.pdbx_seq_one_letter_code
_entity_poly.pdbx_strand_id
1 'polypeptide(L)'
;MRKLLNKANPSRENFNEFRIQMEESYNLFINQVEGKADVQALIVLIEELVSNQDSDGYWRLISSDDIPYDAKVEYWKYPTILFTSIMIKFQLNYPKLCNNLKGFDTTLIRALNILEKGKLVGHGFSSFSFRINAIKTLLKADIMRFIELYPEKHEKFTELIYFSKSEIEKLLKEGNTRFDYDEEFSLRMEDVLNKMNNKKKVFLFVYGTLMKSNRQKQSYLEEAEFRGEGILSGYSLYDLGYYPGIVESKDGRVKGEVYYISEDKIHELDIYEAEGLLYKRVIAQVYSDKNEKIDAYVYVYNQSIEGKTKIDFVYQPWFEGVAYIYTNYVWYACYGSNINKERFMKYILGDAIRSGCRDKTPPVDEKPIIVKYPIYFANHSSRWNNKGVAFLDISKRGKSYGKMYLITKEQFEEIHQQEGNGPSWYNKKVNLGFQGGIPIQTITHELRDIQEVIPSIDYLEVIKAGIRETYPKLKDVDIDVCLMKRYLKEECISILRYLRAQEHGVTIQKISDDLNKDIRSIISAAQDLIETKLIKQDGRSVRSGIAWNADEAIYYTIPDKRESIDKFIK
;
A
#
# COMPACT_ATOMS: atom_id res chain seq x y z
N MET A 1 -6.10 43.77 -1.01
CA MET A 1 -7.45 43.24 -0.70
C MET A 1 -8.43 43.90 -1.66
N ARG A 2 -8.80 43.21 -2.75
CA ARG A 2 -9.92 43.63 -3.61
C ARG A 2 -11.20 43.38 -2.82
N LYS A 3 -12.00 44.44 -2.57
CA LYS A 3 -13.35 44.45 -1.98
C LYS A 3 -13.75 43.12 -1.37
N LEU A 4 -13.47 42.92 -0.08
CA LEU A 4 -14.12 41.86 0.67
C LEU A 4 -15.64 42.03 0.53
N LEU A 5 -16.27 40.99 -0.01
CA LEU A 5 -17.71 40.70 0.10
C LEU A 5 -18.65 41.50 -0.82
N ASN A 6 -18.39 41.47 -2.14
CA ASN A 6 -19.54 41.38 -3.04
C ASN A 6 -20.17 40.00 -2.81
N LYS A 7 -21.30 39.95 -2.09
CA LYS A 7 -22.16 38.76 -1.99
C LYS A 7 -22.39 38.23 -3.41
N ALA A 8 -21.82 37.08 -3.78
CA ALA A 8 -22.00 36.58 -5.13
C ALA A 8 -23.48 36.27 -5.35
N ASN A 9 -24.01 36.85 -6.43
CA ASN A 9 -25.27 36.41 -7.01
C ASN A 9 -25.05 34.95 -7.48
N PRO A 10 -25.94 33.97 -7.17
CA PRO A 10 -25.75 32.55 -7.49
C PRO A 10 -25.44 32.21 -8.97
N SER A 11 -25.52 33.17 -9.89
CA SER A 11 -25.09 33.04 -11.28
C SER A 11 -23.58 33.27 -11.48
N ARG A 12 -22.82 32.18 -11.28
CA ARG A 12 -21.49 31.82 -11.86
C ARG A 12 -20.50 32.94 -12.26
N GLU A 13 -19.57 33.21 -11.35
CA GLU A 13 -18.15 33.61 -11.48
C GLU A 13 -17.75 34.02 -10.03
N ASN A 14 -16.92 33.34 -9.22
CA ASN A 14 -15.92 32.31 -9.44
C ASN A 14 -15.64 31.61 -8.07
N PHE A 15 -16.04 30.35 -7.85
CA PHE A 15 -15.77 29.62 -6.59
C PHE A 15 -14.27 29.59 -6.22
N ASN A 16 -13.39 29.67 -7.23
CA ASN A 16 -11.96 29.77 -7.02
C ASN A 16 -11.55 31.08 -6.33
N GLU A 17 -12.21 32.20 -6.63
CA GLU A 17 -11.91 33.47 -5.97
C GLU A 17 -12.25 33.43 -4.48
N PHE A 18 -13.34 32.76 -4.10
CA PHE A 18 -13.68 32.54 -2.70
C PHE A 18 -12.66 31.68 -1.97
N ARG A 19 -12.21 30.59 -2.59
CA ARG A 19 -11.19 29.73 -2.01
C ARG A 19 -9.87 30.50 -1.81
N ILE A 20 -9.44 31.25 -2.82
CA ILE A 20 -8.25 32.11 -2.74
C ILE A 20 -8.41 33.12 -1.61
N GLN A 21 -9.57 33.76 -1.48
CA GLN A 21 -9.83 34.74 -0.44
C GLN A 21 -9.82 34.14 0.98
N MET A 22 -10.39 32.94 1.14
CA MET A 22 -10.34 32.21 2.41
C MET A 22 -8.91 31.78 2.76
N GLU A 23 -8.13 31.34 1.76
CA GLU A 23 -6.70 31.04 1.91
C GLU A 23 -5.91 32.30 2.30
N GLU A 24 -6.12 33.44 1.64
CA GLU A 24 -5.49 34.72 1.98
C GLU A 24 -5.83 35.18 3.41
N SER A 25 -7.12 35.10 3.79
CA SER A 25 -7.60 35.47 5.13
C SER A 25 -7.01 34.55 6.20
N TYR A 26 -6.93 33.25 5.93
CA TYR A 26 -6.31 32.29 6.82
C TYR A 26 -4.81 32.52 6.95
N ASN A 27 -4.10 32.85 5.86
CA ASN A 27 -2.68 33.19 5.91
C ASN A 27 -2.44 34.46 6.74
N LEU A 28 -3.29 35.48 6.59
CA LEU A 28 -3.22 36.68 7.43
C LEU A 28 -3.47 36.35 8.91
N PHE A 29 -4.45 35.49 9.20
CA PHE A 29 -4.70 34.99 10.55
C PHE A 29 -3.46 34.29 11.14
N ILE A 30 -2.80 33.41 10.40
CA ILE A 30 -1.57 32.75 10.86
C ILE A 30 -0.46 33.77 11.09
N ASN A 31 -0.24 34.71 10.17
CA ASN A 31 0.74 35.78 10.36
C ASN A 31 0.42 36.62 11.62
N GLN A 32 -0.85 36.85 11.92
CA GLN A 32 -1.27 37.57 13.12
C GLN A 32 -0.99 36.78 14.40
N VAL A 33 -1.21 35.46 14.38
CA VAL A 33 -0.88 34.56 15.49
C VAL A 33 0.62 34.54 15.75
N GLU A 34 1.44 34.55 14.70
CA GLU A 34 2.90 34.57 14.77
C GLU A 34 3.51 35.95 15.05
N GLY A 35 2.69 37.01 15.14
CA GLY A 35 3.18 38.38 15.34
C GLY A 35 3.89 38.99 14.12
N LYS A 36 3.68 38.44 12.93
CA LYS A 36 4.30 38.86 11.65
C LYS A 36 3.35 39.64 10.74
N ALA A 37 2.07 39.76 11.10
CA ALA A 37 1.09 40.45 10.26
C ALA A 37 1.33 41.97 10.23
N ASP A 38 1.13 42.57 9.05
CA ASP A 38 1.06 44.02 8.90
C ASP A 38 -0.20 44.56 9.61
N VAL A 39 0.01 45.45 10.58
CA VAL A 39 -1.05 46.05 11.38
C VAL A 39 -2.01 46.85 10.50
N GLN A 40 -1.52 47.55 9.47
CA GLN A 40 -2.39 48.34 8.60
C GLN A 40 -3.28 47.43 7.75
N ALA A 41 -2.73 46.34 7.22
CA ALA A 41 -3.51 45.31 6.53
C ALA A 41 -4.57 44.68 7.46
N LEU A 42 -4.24 44.42 8.73
CA LEU A 42 -5.22 43.92 9.71
C LEU A 42 -6.34 44.93 9.94
N ILE A 43 -6.03 46.22 10.12
CA ILE A 43 -7.05 47.26 10.31
C ILE A 43 -8.02 47.29 9.11
N VAL A 44 -7.49 47.29 7.88
CA VAL A 44 -8.30 47.28 6.66
C VAL A 44 -9.22 46.05 6.63
N LEU A 45 -8.69 44.86 6.94
CA LEU A 45 -9.51 43.65 7.01
C LEU A 45 -10.62 43.78 8.07
N ILE A 46 -10.31 44.27 9.26
CA ILE A 46 -11.28 44.43 10.34
C ILE A 46 -12.39 45.41 9.94
N GLU A 47 -12.05 46.54 9.30
CA GLU A 47 -13.03 47.49 8.76
C GLU A 47 -13.93 46.87 7.69
N GLU A 48 -13.35 46.03 6.81
CA GLU A 48 -14.11 45.27 5.82
C GLU A 48 -15.05 44.24 6.48
N LEU A 49 -14.59 43.53 7.51
CA LEU A 49 -15.41 42.57 8.27
C LEU A 49 -16.57 43.27 8.98
N VAL A 50 -16.33 44.44 9.57
CA VAL A 50 -17.38 45.25 10.21
C VAL A 50 -18.42 45.71 9.18
N SER A 51 -17.98 46.16 8.02
CA SER A 51 -18.86 46.72 6.99
C SER A 51 -19.73 45.68 6.28
N ASN A 52 -19.30 44.41 6.29
CA ASN A 52 -19.91 43.36 5.47
C ASN A 52 -20.45 42.16 6.26
N GLN A 53 -20.57 42.26 7.59
CA GLN A 53 -21.27 41.24 8.38
C GLN A 53 -22.78 41.31 8.07
N ASP A 54 -23.41 40.15 7.86
CA ASP A 54 -24.86 40.06 7.69
C ASP A 54 -25.58 40.56 8.95
N SER A 55 -26.81 41.05 8.78
CA SER A 55 -27.61 41.59 9.89
C SER A 55 -27.85 40.60 11.03
N ASP A 56 -27.80 39.30 10.74
CA ASP A 56 -27.95 38.22 11.71
C ASP A 56 -26.62 37.73 12.31
N GLY A 57 -25.48 38.25 11.86
CA GLY A 57 -24.16 38.03 12.46
C GLY A 57 -23.23 37.09 11.71
N TYR A 58 -23.65 36.48 10.59
CA TYR A 58 -22.78 35.65 9.77
C TYR A 58 -21.93 36.48 8.81
N TRP A 59 -20.83 35.89 8.35
CA TRP A 59 -20.16 36.30 7.11
C TRP A 59 -20.37 35.24 6.04
N ARG A 60 -21.48 35.35 5.32
CA ARG A 60 -21.81 34.40 4.25
C ARG A 60 -21.05 34.73 2.98
N LEU A 61 -20.42 33.73 2.38
CA LEU A 61 -19.83 33.85 1.04
C LEU A 61 -20.89 33.70 -0.06
N ILE A 62 -21.97 32.94 0.20
CA ILE A 62 -23.09 32.73 -0.72
C ILE A 62 -24.39 33.17 -0.02
N SER A 63 -25.06 34.16 -0.61
CA SER A 63 -26.34 34.69 -0.15
C SER A 63 -27.50 33.96 -0.82
N SER A 64 -27.73 32.70 -0.45
CA SER A 64 -28.90 31.92 -0.85
C SER A 64 -29.37 31.07 0.32
N ASP A 65 -30.65 31.18 0.69
CA ASP A 65 -31.25 30.33 1.71
C ASP A 65 -31.52 28.90 1.20
N ASP A 66 -31.61 28.76 -0.13
CA ASP A 66 -31.79 27.52 -0.88
C ASP A 66 -30.44 26.92 -1.28
N ILE A 67 -29.65 26.54 -0.27
CA ILE A 67 -28.44 25.73 -0.45
C ILE A 67 -28.47 24.54 0.51
N PRO A 68 -27.91 23.38 0.11
CA PRO A 68 -27.80 22.21 0.98
C PRO A 68 -27.13 22.59 2.30
N TYR A 69 -27.53 21.93 3.38
CA TYR A 69 -27.04 22.27 4.71
C TYR A 69 -25.51 22.14 4.82
N ASP A 70 -24.92 21.11 4.21
CA ASP A 70 -23.47 20.94 4.13
C ASP A 70 -22.76 22.13 3.48
N ALA A 71 -23.38 22.77 2.47
CA ALA A 71 -22.88 23.99 1.87
C ALA A 71 -22.99 25.19 2.84
N LYS A 72 -23.97 25.22 3.76
CA LYS A 72 -24.02 26.24 4.84
C LYS A 72 -22.85 26.08 5.82
N VAL A 73 -22.38 24.86 6.08
CA VAL A 73 -21.15 24.66 6.88
C VAL A 73 -19.96 25.29 6.17
N GLU A 74 -19.75 24.97 4.90
CA GLU A 74 -18.62 25.44 4.09
C GLU A 74 -18.62 26.96 3.88
N TYR A 75 -19.76 27.53 3.48
CA TYR A 75 -19.83 28.91 3.01
C TYR A 75 -20.37 29.91 4.03
N TRP A 76 -20.94 29.45 5.15
CA TRP A 76 -21.45 30.34 6.21
C TRP A 76 -20.67 30.14 7.51
N LYS A 77 -20.55 28.91 8.00
CA LYS A 77 -19.99 28.65 9.32
C LYS A 77 -18.47 28.74 9.37
N TYR A 78 -17.74 28.13 8.43
CA TYR A 78 -16.27 28.20 8.41
C TYR A 78 -15.74 29.63 8.28
N PRO A 79 -16.25 30.48 7.34
CA PRO A 79 -15.86 31.88 7.27
C PRO A 79 -16.16 32.62 8.58
N THR A 80 -17.33 32.38 9.17
CA THR A 80 -17.72 33.04 10.42
C THR A 80 -16.79 32.67 11.57
N ILE A 81 -16.38 31.41 11.71
CA ILE A 81 -15.41 30.99 12.73
C ILE A 81 -14.04 31.62 12.48
N LEU A 82 -13.57 31.61 11.23
CA LEU A 82 -12.26 32.20 10.88
C LEU A 82 -12.22 33.69 11.20
N PHE A 83 -13.21 34.45 10.72
CA PHE A 83 -13.25 35.90 10.91
C PHE A 83 -13.48 36.29 12.37
N THR A 84 -14.29 35.52 13.09
CA THR A 84 -14.40 35.68 14.55
C THR A 84 -13.03 35.46 15.22
N SER A 85 -12.28 34.44 14.82
CA SER A 85 -10.96 34.14 15.35
C SER A 85 -9.95 35.27 15.07
N ILE A 86 -9.98 35.86 13.87
CA ILE A 86 -9.19 37.05 13.51
C ILE A 86 -9.55 38.23 14.42
N MET A 87 -10.84 38.52 14.59
CA MET A 87 -11.30 39.61 15.45
C MET A 87 -10.93 39.39 16.92
N ILE A 88 -11.03 38.17 17.44
CA ILE A 88 -10.63 37.81 18.81
C ILE A 88 -9.13 38.04 19.01
N LYS A 89 -8.29 37.53 18.09
CA LYS A 89 -6.84 37.76 18.17
C LYS A 89 -6.51 39.24 18.02
N PHE A 90 -7.26 39.99 17.22
CA PHE A 90 -7.07 41.44 17.05
C PHE A 90 -7.41 42.21 18.33
N GLN A 91 -8.51 41.84 19.00
CA GLN A 91 -8.90 42.40 20.31
C GLN A 91 -7.83 42.16 21.37
N LEU A 92 -7.24 40.95 21.40
CA LEU A 92 -6.17 40.61 22.33
C LEU A 92 -4.88 41.39 22.07
N ASN A 93 -4.48 41.52 20.80
CA ASN A 93 -3.23 42.17 20.42
C ASN A 93 -3.32 43.70 20.47
N TYR A 94 -4.47 44.28 20.11
CA TYR A 94 -4.66 45.72 19.89
C TYR A 94 -5.94 46.29 20.53
N PRO A 95 -6.13 46.15 21.86
CA PRO A 95 -7.37 46.55 22.52
C PRO A 95 -7.72 48.04 22.36
N LYS A 96 -6.70 48.93 22.34
CA LYS A 96 -6.91 50.37 22.16
C LYS A 96 -7.42 50.71 20.75
N LEU A 97 -6.97 50.00 19.71
CA LEU A 97 -7.43 50.22 18.35
C LEU A 97 -8.89 49.80 18.19
N CYS A 98 -9.27 48.68 18.82
CA CYS A 98 -10.65 48.18 18.80
C CYS A 98 -11.65 49.22 19.32
N ASN A 99 -11.31 49.95 20.40
CA ASN A 99 -12.15 51.01 20.96
C ASN A 99 -12.38 52.18 19.99
N ASN A 100 -11.45 52.42 19.05
CA ASN A 100 -11.54 53.50 18.07
C ASN A 100 -12.20 53.04 16.75
N LEU A 101 -12.33 51.74 16.53
CA LEU A 101 -12.95 51.18 15.33
C LEU A 101 -14.47 51.10 15.52
N LYS A 102 -15.19 52.04 14.89
CA LYS A 102 -16.65 52.12 14.97
C LYS A 102 -17.30 50.80 14.52
N GLY A 103 -18.11 50.22 15.40
CA GLY A 103 -18.87 48.99 15.11
C GLY A 103 -18.14 47.68 15.47
N PHE A 104 -16.85 47.71 15.80
CA PHE A 104 -16.07 46.51 16.12
C PHE A 104 -16.73 45.63 17.18
N ASP A 105 -17.07 46.22 18.34
CA ASP A 105 -17.67 45.48 19.46
C ASP A 105 -19.01 44.86 19.09
N THR A 106 -19.86 45.61 18.41
CA THR A 106 -21.18 45.13 17.96
C THR A 106 -21.04 43.96 16.99
N THR A 107 -20.11 44.07 16.03
CA THR A 107 -19.82 43.01 15.05
C THR A 107 -19.28 41.75 15.72
N LEU A 108 -18.33 41.90 16.65
CA LEU A 108 -17.76 40.76 17.39
C LEU A 108 -18.83 40.08 18.25
N ILE A 109 -19.65 40.84 18.98
CA ILE A 109 -20.72 40.28 19.83
C ILE A 109 -21.73 39.49 19.00
N ARG A 110 -22.13 40.00 17.82
CA ARG A 110 -23.03 39.28 16.91
C ARG A 110 -22.44 37.95 16.45
N ALA A 111 -21.15 37.95 16.11
CA ALA A 111 -20.44 36.76 15.69
C ALA A 111 -20.33 35.72 16.83
N LEU A 112 -20.00 36.15 18.06
CA LEU A 112 -19.98 35.29 19.25
C LEU A 112 -21.36 34.68 19.53
N ASN A 113 -22.44 35.46 19.38
CA ASN A 113 -23.82 34.97 19.50
C ASN A 113 -24.15 33.90 18.44
N ILE A 114 -23.62 34.02 17.21
CA ILE A 114 -23.80 32.98 16.19
C ILE A 114 -23.08 31.68 16.56
N LEU A 115 -21.83 31.77 17.02
CA LEU A 115 -21.07 30.61 17.46
C LEU A 115 -21.71 29.93 18.68
N GLU A 116 -22.23 30.73 19.63
CA GLU A 116 -22.94 30.26 20.83
C GLU A 116 -24.23 29.50 20.47
N LYS A 117 -25.14 30.14 19.73
CA LYS A 117 -26.41 29.52 19.30
C LYS A 117 -26.18 28.30 18.42
N GLY A 118 -25.13 28.32 17.60
CA GLY A 118 -24.71 27.19 16.78
C GLY A 118 -24.04 26.06 17.56
N LYS A 119 -23.70 26.27 18.85
CA LYS A 119 -22.99 25.33 19.73
C LYS A 119 -21.70 24.75 19.14
N LEU A 120 -21.11 25.45 18.15
CA LEU A 120 -20.00 24.96 17.33
C LEU A 120 -20.29 23.61 16.63
N VAL A 121 -21.57 23.27 16.40
CA VAL A 121 -21.98 21.99 15.81
C VAL A 121 -22.02 22.12 14.28
N GLY A 122 -21.49 21.11 13.59
CA GLY A 122 -21.55 20.97 12.14
C GLY A 122 -22.88 20.41 11.66
N HIS A 123 -22.88 19.73 10.51
CA HIS A 123 -24.06 19.08 9.92
C HIS A 123 -23.79 17.63 9.54
N GLY A 124 -24.87 16.85 9.57
CA GLY A 124 -24.88 15.46 9.12
C GLY A 124 -23.78 14.63 9.77
N PHE A 125 -22.99 13.98 8.92
CA PHE A 125 -22.08 12.90 9.27
C PHE A 125 -20.66 13.35 9.65
N SER A 126 -20.36 14.66 9.63
CA SER A 126 -19.05 15.23 10.01
C SER A 126 -19.17 16.25 11.14
N SER A 127 -20.25 16.13 11.92
CA SER A 127 -20.64 17.13 12.91
C SER A 127 -19.63 17.28 14.04
N PHE A 128 -19.03 16.17 14.49
CA PHE A 128 -18.04 16.21 15.56
C PHE A 128 -16.68 16.71 15.05
N SER A 129 -16.26 16.27 13.85
CA SER A 129 -15.06 16.78 13.18
C SER A 129 -15.12 18.29 12.97
N PHE A 130 -16.28 18.82 12.55
CA PHE A 130 -16.47 20.26 12.43
C PHE A 130 -16.25 20.96 13.77
N ARG A 131 -16.85 20.44 14.85
CA ARG A 131 -16.73 21.01 16.19
C ARG A 131 -15.29 21.05 16.69
N ILE A 132 -14.55 19.96 16.54
CA ILE A 132 -13.13 19.88 16.90
C ILE A 132 -12.31 20.89 16.10
N ASN A 133 -12.56 21.02 14.79
CA ASN A 133 -11.86 22.00 13.95
C ASN A 133 -12.21 23.44 14.30
N ALA A 134 -13.47 23.72 14.65
CA ALA A 134 -13.91 25.04 15.11
C ALA A 134 -13.18 25.45 16.40
N ILE A 135 -13.13 24.54 17.38
CA ILE A 135 -12.40 24.75 18.64
C ILE A 135 -10.90 24.94 18.37
N LYS A 136 -10.27 24.12 17.51
CA LYS A 136 -8.86 24.29 17.13
C LYS A 136 -8.58 25.68 16.54
N THR A 137 -9.45 26.19 15.67
CA THR A 137 -9.31 27.53 15.07
C THR A 137 -9.42 28.63 16.13
N LEU A 138 -10.37 28.53 17.05
CA LEU A 138 -10.52 29.46 18.17
C LEU A 138 -9.30 29.41 19.13
N LEU A 139 -8.76 28.23 19.40
CA LEU A 139 -7.56 28.06 20.21
C LEU A 139 -6.35 28.76 19.60
N LYS A 140 -6.18 28.71 18.27
CA LYS A 140 -5.14 29.50 17.58
C LYS A 140 -5.29 31.01 17.81
N ALA A 141 -6.52 31.49 17.99
CA ALA A 141 -6.81 32.89 18.30
C ALA A 141 -6.66 33.24 19.79
N ASP A 142 -6.12 32.36 20.64
CA ASP A 142 -6.02 32.54 22.10
C ASP A 142 -7.39 32.69 22.78
N ILE A 143 -8.39 31.90 22.36
CA ILE A 143 -9.75 31.98 22.91
C ILE A 143 -9.81 31.87 24.44
N MET A 144 -8.98 31.03 25.05
CA MET A 144 -8.95 30.86 26.51
C MET A 144 -8.55 32.17 27.21
N ARG A 145 -7.53 32.86 26.69
CA ARG A 145 -7.11 34.17 27.20
C ARG A 145 -8.16 35.25 26.94
N PHE A 146 -8.85 35.19 25.80
CA PHE A 146 -9.92 36.13 25.48
C PHE A 146 -11.08 36.04 26.47
N ILE A 147 -11.57 34.84 26.76
CA ILE A 147 -12.70 34.67 27.70
C ILE A 147 -12.30 34.96 29.15
N GLU A 148 -11.02 34.83 29.51
CA GLU A 148 -10.50 35.23 30.82
C GLU A 148 -10.42 36.77 30.96
N LEU A 149 -9.99 37.48 29.92
CA LEU A 149 -9.86 38.94 29.94
C LEU A 149 -11.17 39.69 29.67
N TYR A 150 -12.07 39.09 28.89
CA TYR A 150 -13.32 39.70 28.44
C TYR A 150 -14.54 38.79 28.68
N PRO A 151 -14.74 38.22 29.88
CA PRO A 151 -15.83 37.26 30.13
C PRO A 151 -17.21 37.85 29.85
N GLU A 152 -17.41 39.12 30.21
CA GLU A 152 -18.67 39.88 30.05
C GLU A 152 -18.96 40.30 28.61
N LYS A 153 -18.00 40.14 27.69
CA LYS A 153 -18.22 40.52 26.29
C LYS A 153 -19.26 39.60 25.63
N HIS A 154 -19.36 38.34 26.07
CA HIS A 154 -20.45 37.43 25.73
C HIS A 154 -20.52 36.23 26.71
N GLU A 155 -21.17 36.40 27.86
CA GLU A 155 -21.22 35.41 28.96
C GLU A 155 -21.55 33.98 28.49
N LYS A 156 -22.63 33.79 27.74
CA LYS A 156 -23.05 32.45 27.26
C LYS A 156 -22.05 31.77 26.33
N PHE A 157 -21.24 32.56 25.61
CA PHE A 157 -20.22 32.01 24.74
C PHE A 157 -19.02 31.56 25.58
N THR A 158 -18.65 32.35 26.59
CA THR A 158 -17.66 31.97 27.59
C THR A 158 -18.06 30.65 28.28
N GLU A 159 -19.32 30.50 28.69
CA GLU A 159 -19.86 29.25 29.23
C GLU A 159 -19.75 28.09 28.25
N LEU A 160 -20.08 28.30 26.97
CA LEU A 160 -19.96 27.27 25.93
C LEU A 160 -18.52 26.75 25.76
N ILE A 161 -17.51 27.61 25.84
CA ILE A 161 -16.11 27.21 25.73
C ILE A 161 -15.69 26.35 26.93
N TYR A 162 -16.02 26.78 28.17
CA TYR A 162 -15.74 25.97 29.36
C TYR A 162 -16.51 24.65 29.36
N PHE A 163 -17.78 24.65 28.97
CA PHE A 163 -18.57 23.44 28.82
C PHE A 163 -17.94 22.47 27.82
N SER A 164 -17.50 22.97 26.66
CA SER A 164 -16.85 22.16 25.62
C SER A 164 -15.56 21.50 26.13
N LYS A 165 -14.78 22.21 26.95
CA LYS A 165 -13.59 21.64 27.61
C LYS A 165 -13.97 20.48 28.52
N SER A 166 -14.92 20.69 29.45
CA SER A 166 -15.35 19.66 30.40
C SER A 166 -16.01 18.45 29.73
N GLU A 167 -16.73 18.67 28.63
CA GLU A 167 -17.31 17.59 27.84
C GLU A 167 -16.23 16.74 27.17
N ILE A 168 -15.22 17.35 26.53
CA ILE A 168 -14.09 16.62 25.93
C ILE A 168 -13.32 15.83 26.99
N GLU A 169 -13.06 16.42 28.17
CA GLU A 169 -12.44 15.73 29.31
C GLU A 169 -13.23 14.49 29.73
N LYS A 170 -14.56 14.63 29.85
CA LYS A 170 -15.45 13.52 30.20
C LYS A 170 -15.42 12.41 29.15
N LEU A 171 -15.56 12.77 27.87
CA LEU A 171 -15.57 11.80 26.76
C LEU A 171 -14.26 11.00 26.69
N LEU A 172 -13.11 11.67 26.84
CA LEU A 172 -11.80 10.99 26.91
C LEU A 172 -11.72 10.05 28.11
N LYS A 173 -12.17 10.47 29.29
CA LYS A 173 -12.16 9.66 30.52
C LYS A 173 -13.04 8.41 30.40
N GLU A 174 -14.18 8.52 29.71
CA GLU A 174 -15.12 7.43 29.51
C GLU A 174 -14.75 6.52 28.33
N GLY A 175 -13.73 6.87 27.53
CA GLY A 175 -13.37 6.16 26.31
C GLY A 175 -14.36 6.36 25.15
N ASN A 176 -15.23 7.36 25.25
CA ASN A 176 -16.23 7.71 24.25
C ASN A 176 -15.61 8.61 23.17
N THR A 177 -14.76 8.04 22.33
CA THR A 177 -13.92 8.77 21.36
C THR A 177 -14.27 8.52 19.89
N ARG A 178 -15.36 7.78 19.63
CA ARG A 178 -15.81 7.45 18.27
C ARG A 178 -17.04 8.26 17.87
N PHE A 179 -16.95 8.98 16.76
CA PHE A 179 -18.00 9.87 16.23
C PHE A 179 -18.03 9.78 14.69
N ASP A 180 -18.94 10.48 14.03
CA ASP A 180 -18.91 10.66 12.56
C ASP A 180 -18.74 9.34 11.76
N TYR A 181 -19.63 8.36 12.00
CA TYR A 181 -19.54 6.97 11.50
C TYR A 181 -18.36 6.15 12.04
N ASP A 182 -18.23 6.12 13.36
CA ASP A 182 -17.23 5.29 14.05
C ASP A 182 -15.77 5.70 13.75
N GLU A 183 -15.56 6.94 13.28
CA GLU A 183 -14.25 7.56 13.16
C GLU A 183 -13.68 7.86 14.56
N GLU A 184 -12.40 7.60 14.74
CA GLU A 184 -11.67 7.81 15.98
C GLU A 184 -11.23 9.29 16.14
N PHE A 185 -11.41 9.85 17.34
CA PHE A 185 -11.07 11.24 17.66
C PHE A 185 -10.17 11.40 18.89
N SER A 186 -9.72 10.31 19.51
CA SER A 186 -8.97 10.34 20.77
C SER A 186 -7.76 11.29 20.74
N LEU A 187 -6.96 11.28 19.67
CA LEU A 187 -5.75 12.10 19.56
C LEU A 187 -6.08 13.57 19.36
N ARG A 188 -7.05 13.89 18.48
CA ARG A 188 -7.48 15.28 18.24
C ARG A 188 -8.17 15.88 19.47
N MET A 189 -8.94 15.09 20.20
CA MET A 189 -9.58 15.51 21.45
C MET A 189 -8.55 15.82 22.52
N GLU A 190 -7.55 14.94 22.69
CA GLU A 190 -6.44 15.16 23.61
C GLU A 190 -5.64 16.42 23.25
N ASP A 191 -5.38 16.65 21.95
CA ASP A 191 -4.69 17.85 21.48
C ASP A 191 -5.46 19.14 21.78
N VAL A 192 -6.77 19.15 21.49
CA VAL A 192 -7.65 20.26 21.86
C VAL A 192 -7.61 20.52 23.37
N LEU A 193 -7.72 19.47 24.16
CA LEU A 193 -7.75 19.59 25.61
C LEU A 193 -6.43 20.10 26.20
N ASN A 194 -5.30 19.63 25.69
CA ASN A 194 -3.99 20.12 26.12
C ASN A 194 -3.82 21.60 25.78
N LYS A 195 -4.23 22.02 24.58
CA LYS A 195 -4.22 23.44 24.18
C LYS A 195 -5.16 24.31 25.03
N MET A 196 -6.35 23.82 25.37
CA MET A 196 -7.25 24.48 26.33
C MET A 196 -6.66 24.61 27.74
N ASN A 197 -5.72 23.73 28.10
CA ASN A 197 -4.97 23.77 29.35
C ASN A 197 -3.66 24.55 29.25
N ASN A 198 -3.46 25.31 28.15
CA ASN A 198 -2.24 26.06 27.86
C ASN A 198 -0.96 25.20 27.88
N LYS A 199 -1.09 23.89 27.60
CA LYS A 199 0.06 23.01 27.40
C LYS A 199 0.53 23.16 25.97
N LYS A 200 1.75 23.64 25.81
CA LYS A 200 2.44 23.76 24.51
C LYS A 200 2.94 22.39 24.07
N LYS A 201 2.03 21.59 23.50
CA LYS A 201 2.35 20.27 22.94
C LYS A 201 1.86 20.15 21.51
N VAL A 202 2.58 19.34 20.74
CA VAL A 202 2.34 19.13 19.32
C VAL A 202 2.62 17.68 18.94
N PHE A 203 1.96 17.21 17.87
CA PHE A 203 2.30 15.92 17.29
C PHE A 203 3.56 16.02 16.41
N LEU A 204 4.41 15.02 16.52
CA LEU A 204 5.60 14.81 15.69
C LEU A 204 5.47 13.44 15.03
N PHE A 205 5.65 13.38 13.71
CA PHE A 205 5.76 12.11 12.98
C PHE A 205 7.20 11.90 12.54
N VAL A 206 7.74 10.74 12.93
CA VAL A 206 9.13 10.34 12.63
C VAL A 206 9.15 9.05 11.84
N TYR A 207 10.08 8.92 10.90
CA TYR A 207 10.10 7.83 9.91
C TYR A 207 11.49 7.20 9.73
N GLY A 208 12.41 7.46 10.67
CA GLY A 208 13.83 7.18 10.50
C GLY A 208 14.64 7.02 11.78
N THR A 209 15.77 7.73 11.85
CA THR A 209 16.71 7.74 12.99
C THR A 209 16.07 8.10 14.33
N LEU A 210 15.03 8.94 14.30
CA LEU A 210 14.25 9.29 15.48
C LEU A 210 13.26 8.19 15.92
N MET A 211 12.98 7.15 15.13
CA MET A 211 12.05 6.09 15.51
C MET A 211 12.59 5.21 16.64
N LYS A 212 11.71 4.66 17.48
CA LYS A 212 12.07 3.77 18.58
C LYS A 212 12.90 2.57 18.11
N SER A 213 12.52 1.98 16.98
CA SER A 213 13.18 0.79 16.41
C SER A 213 14.62 1.03 15.92
N ASN A 214 15.01 2.28 15.70
CA ASN A 214 16.30 2.64 15.07
C ASN A 214 17.28 3.34 16.02
N ARG A 215 16.93 3.52 17.29
CA ARG A 215 17.76 4.24 18.27
C ARG A 215 18.88 3.33 18.79
N GLN A 216 20.13 3.66 18.47
CA GLN A 216 21.28 2.84 18.92
C GLN A 216 21.95 3.27 20.23
N LYS A 217 21.72 4.47 20.83
CA LYS A 217 22.47 4.84 22.06
C LYS A 217 21.98 6.01 22.94
N GLN A 218 21.13 6.92 22.45
CA GLN A 218 20.62 8.04 23.27
C GLN A 218 19.42 8.63 22.55
N SER A 219 18.28 8.80 23.23
CA SER A 219 17.07 9.18 22.51
C SER A 219 16.55 10.57 22.88
N TYR A 220 16.53 11.43 21.86
CA TYR A 220 15.85 12.73 21.89
C TYR A 220 14.35 12.62 22.20
N LEU A 221 13.77 11.41 22.21
CA LEU A 221 12.34 11.17 22.39
C LEU A 221 12.08 10.10 23.48
N GLU A 222 12.94 9.97 24.49
CA GLU A 222 12.72 9.03 25.63
C GLU A 222 11.54 9.46 26.49
N GLU A 223 11.44 10.76 26.78
CA GLU A 223 10.37 11.35 27.58
C GLU A 223 9.13 11.71 26.75
N ALA A 224 9.18 11.48 25.43
CA ALA A 224 8.08 11.78 24.52
C ALA A 224 6.95 10.77 24.65
N GLU A 225 5.71 11.24 24.60
CA GLU A 225 4.53 10.38 24.67
C GLU A 225 4.31 9.69 23.33
N PHE A 226 4.58 8.38 23.25
CA PHE A 226 4.33 7.59 22.04
C PHE A 226 2.81 7.40 21.82
N ARG A 227 2.35 7.68 20.59
CA ARG A 227 0.92 7.68 20.22
C ARG A 227 0.54 6.63 19.19
N GLY A 228 1.48 5.76 18.82
CA GLY A 228 1.26 4.65 17.88
C GLY A 228 2.02 4.82 16.58
N GLU A 229 1.83 3.85 15.69
CA GLU A 229 2.33 3.91 14.33
C GLU A 229 1.47 4.87 13.49
N GLY A 230 2.05 5.41 12.43
CA GLY A 230 1.36 6.30 11.51
C GLY A 230 1.75 6.09 10.06
N ILE A 231 0.85 6.52 9.17
CA ILE A 231 1.07 6.56 7.73
C ILE A 231 0.91 7.99 7.24
N LEU A 232 1.99 8.55 6.72
CA LEU A 232 2.01 9.84 6.03
C LEU A 232 1.79 9.59 4.52
N SER A 233 0.79 10.25 3.94
CA SER A 233 0.49 10.17 2.50
C SER A 233 1.04 11.40 1.77
N GLY A 234 1.35 11.26 0.49
CA GLY A 234 1.89 12.36 -0.33
C GLY A 234 3.42 12.49 -0.26
N TYR A 235 4.12 11.49 0.28
CA TYR A 235 5.57 11.50 0.44
C TYR A 235 6.20 10.14 0.10
N SER A 236 7.39 10.15 -0.49
CA SER A 236 8.18 8.94 -0.76
C SER A 236 9.40 8.91 0.14
N LEU A 237 9.70 7.75 0.69
CA LEU A 237 10.86 7.51 1.55
C LEU A 237 12.08 7.08 0.73
N TYR A 238 13.24 7.64 1.08
CA TYR A 238 14.53 7.34 0.47
C TYR A 238 15.55 7.00 1.55
N ASP A 239 16.42 6.04 1.23
CA ASP A 239 17.61 5.75 2.02
C ASP A 239 18.76 6.64 1.54
N LEU A 240 19.34 7.40 2.47
CA LEU A 240 20.46 8.31 2.21
C LEU A 240 21.79 7.76 2.77
N GLY A 241 21.81 6.49 3.19
CA GLY A 241 22.91 5.85 3.92
C GLY A 241 22.61 5.78 5.41
N TYR A 242 23.22 6.65 6.21
CA TYR A 242 23.10 6.65 7.68
C TYR A 242 21.75 7.16 8.21
N TYR A 243 20.93 7.76 7.35
CA TYR A 243 19.64 8.34 7.70
C TYR A 243 18.69 8.33 6.49
N PRO A 244 17.36 8.43 6.69
CA PRO A 244 16.40 8.51 5.60
C PRO A 244 15.97 9.93 5.28
N GLY A 245 15.53 10.15 4.04
CA GLY A 245 14.85 11.38 3.64
C GLY A 245 13.47 11.10 3.05
N ILE A 246 12.49 11.93 3.35
CA ILE A 246 11.22 11.94 2.61
C ILE A 246 11.15 13.16 1.69
N VAL A 247 10.53 12.99 0.53
CA VAL A 247 10.22 14.08 -0.41
C VAL A 247 8.79 13.97 -0.88
N GLU A 248 8.17 15.10 -1.23
CA GLU A 248 6.79 15.12 -1.72
C GLU A 248 6.62 14.27 -2.98
N SER A 249 5.55 13.49 -3.02
CA SER A 249 5.19 12.64 -4.16
C SER A 249 3.71 12.25 -4.09
N LYS A 250 2.96 12.47 -5.18
CA LYS A 250 1.49 12.31 -5.20
C LYS A 250 0.98 10.97 -4.65
N ASP A 251 1.61 9.87 -5.04
CA ASP A 251 1.16 8.51 -4.70
C ASP A 251 2.00 7.85 -3.58
N GLY A 252 2.96 8.59 -3.02
CA GLY A 252 3.86 8.05 -2.01
C GLY A 252 3.18 7.90 -0.64
N ARG A 253 3.62 6.88 0.10
CA ARG A 253 3.27 6.69 1.51
C ARG A 253 4.51 6.37 2.32
N VAL A 254 4.54 6.85 3.56
CA VAL A 254 5.63 6.67 4.51
C VAL A 254 5.06 6.10 5.81
N LYS A 255 5.56 4.95 6.25
CA LYS A 255 5.30 4.42 7.59
C LYS A 255 6.26 5.05 8.59
N GLY A 256 5.76 5.30 9.78
CA GLY A 256 6.55 5.86 10.86
C GLY A 256 5.82 5.76 12.19
N GLU A 257 6.26 6.59 13.13
CA GLU A 257 5.78 6.65 14.51
C GLU A 257 5.26 8.05 14.80
N VAL A 258 4.19 8.13 15.58
CA VAL A 258 3.60 9.38 16.06
C VAL A 258 3.96 9.58 17.53
N TYR A 259 4.46 10.76 17.85
CA TYR A 259 4.75 11.22 19.21
C TYR A 259 3.97 12.49 19.52
N TYR A 260 3.68 12.68 20.80
CA TYR A 260 3.17 13.95 21.33
C TYR A 260 4.22 14.56 22.25
N ILE A 261 4.77 15.70 21.85
CA ILE A 261 5.95 16.32 22.48
C ILE A 261 5.67 17.76 22.87
N SER A 262 6.47 18.31 23.79
CA SER A 262 6.43 19.74 24.07
C SER A 262 6.93 20.55 22.87
N GLU A 263 6.42 21.77 22.73
CA GLU A 263 6.87 22.70 21.70
C GLU A 263 8.34 23.11 21.89
N ASP A 264 8.85 23.17 23.12
CA ASP A 264 10.27 23.44 23.36
C ASP A 264 11.16 22.33 22.76
N LYS A 265 10.67 21.09 22.77
CA LYS A 265 11.42 19.94 22.22
C LYS A 265 11.60 20.02 20.71
N ILE A 266 10.67 20.68 20.03
CA ILE A 266 10.75 20.89 18.59
C ILE A 266 11.99 21.73 18.22
N HIS A 267 12.38 22.71 19.05
CA HIS A 267 13.58 23.51 18.81
C HIS A 267 14.88 22.68 18.92
N GLU A 268 14.94 21.74 19.86
CA GLU A 268 16.09 20.82 19.95
C GLU A 268 16.18 19.91 18.72
N LEU A 269 15.03 19.46 18.22
CA LEU A 269 14.97 18.63 17.02
C LEU A 269 15.34 19.39 15.76
N ASP A 270 15.00 20.68 15.65
CA ASP A 270 15.44 21.51 14.52
C ASP A 270 16.96 21.61 14.42
N ILE A 271 17.63 21.72 15.57
CA ILE A 271 19.09 21.74 15.63
C ILE A 271 19.64 20.38 15.20
N TYR A 272 19.07 19.29 15.72
CA TYR A 272 19.48 17.92 15.40
C TYR A 272 19.30 17.58 13.91
N GLU A 273 18.15 17.92 13.33
CA GLU A 273 17.83 17.69 11.93
C GLU A 273 18.41 18.77 10.99
N ALA A 274 19.14 19.76 11.51
CA ALA A 274 19.66 20.88 10.73
C ALA A 274 18.57 21.54 9.84
N GLU A 275 17.47 21.95 10.48
CA GLU A 275 16.32 22.59 9.83
C GLU A 275 16.75 23.81 9.00
N GLY A 276 16.17 23.97 7.81
CA GLY A 276 16.48 25.00 6.84
C GLY A 276 17.69 24.66 5.94
N LEU A 277 18.52 23.69 6.32
CA LEU A 277 19.66 23.20 5.54
C LEU A 277 19.41 21.79 5.01
N LEU A 278 19.41 20.79 5.88
CA LEU A 278 19.29 19.39 5.50
C LEU A 278 17.83 18.96 5.36
N TYR A 279 17.00 19.38 6.31
CA TYR A 279 15.56 19.16 6.30
C TYR A 279 14.81 20.48 6.38
N LYS A 280 13.55 20.47 5.95
CA LYS A 280 12.57 21.53 6.18
C LYS A 280 11.45 20.97 7.03
N ARG A 281 11.13 21.62 8.14
CA ARG A 281 10.00 21.19 8.97
C ARG A 281 8.69 21.70 8.37
N VAL A 282 7.72 20.81 8.20
CA VAL A 282 6.37 21.14 7.72
C VAL A 282 5.33 20.50 8.63
N ILE A 283 4.09 20.99 8.55
CA ILE A 283 2.94 20.30 9.13
C ILE A 283 2.29 19.49 8.02
N ALA A 284 2.12 18.19 8.24
CA ALA A 284 1.48 17.29 7.29
C ALA A 284 0.41 16.43 7.96
N GLN A 285 -0.53 15.94 7.15
CA GLN A 285 -1.60 15.07 7.63
C GLN A 285 -1.14 13.62 7.69
N VAL A 286 -1.15 13.06 8.90
CA VAL A 286 -0.78 11.67 9.20
C VAL A 286 -2.03 10.90 9.61
N TYR A 287 -2.15 9.67 9.14
CA TYR A 287 -3.15 8.72 9.63
C TYR A 287 -2.53 7.87 10.73
N SER A 288 -3.13 7.85 11.91
CA SER A 288 -2.73 6.93 12.98
C SER A 288 -3.09 5.46 12.65
N ASP A 289 -2.60 4.54 13.46
CA ASP A 289 -2.99 3.13 13.50
C ASP A 289 -4.51 2.90 13.60
N LYS A 290 -5.24 3.82 14.25
CA LYS A 290 -6.72 3.83 14.34
C LYS A 290 -7.40 4.57 13.19
N ASN A 291 -6.66 4.93 12.14
CA ASN A 291 -7.12 5.68 10.97
C ASN A 291 -7.64 7.11 11.31
N GLU A 292 -7.28 7.64 12.48
CA GLU A 292 -7.55 9.04 12.83
C GLU A 292 -6.56 9.97 12.11
N LYS A 293 -7.09 11.06 11.51
CA LYS A 293 -6.30 12.09 10.83
C LYS A 293 -5.77 13.12 11.84
N ILE A 294 -4.45 13.27 11.91
CA ILE A 294 -3.78 14.23 12.78
C ILE A 294 -2.85 15.16 11.97
N ASP A 295 -2.76 16.41 12.42
CA ASP A 295 -1.74 17.35 11.93
C ASP A 295 -0.48 17.14 12.76
N ALA A 296 0.63 16.73 12.12
CA ALA A 296 1.90 16.48 12.80
C ALA A 296 3.04 17.23 12.12
N TYR A 297 4.01 17.68 12.92
CA TYR A 297 5.28 18.12 12.39
C TYR A 297 6.03 16.95 11.76
N VAL A 298 6.63 17.21 10.60
CA VAL A 298 7.44 16.26 9.84
C VAL A 298 8.66 16.99 9.29
N TYR A 299 9.82 16.36 9.35
CA TYR A 299 11.02 16.84 8.68
C TYR A 299 11.02 16.29 7.25
N VAL A 300 11.14 17.15 6.24
CA VAL A 300 11.16 16.78 4.81
C VAL A 300 12.55 17.05 4.28
N TYR A 301 13.15 16.10 3.58
CA TYR A 301 14.51 16.23 3.07
C TYR A 301 14.61 17.37 2.06
N ASN A 302 15.59 18.25 2.24
CA ASN A 302 15.71 19.51 1.51
C ASN A 302 16.88 19.52 0.51
N GLN A 303 17.37 18.35 0.10
CA GLN A 303 18.49 18.20 -0.83
C GLN A 303 18.14 17.26 -1.99
N SER A 304 19.03 17.14 -2.99
CA SER A 304 18.82 16.27 -4.15
C SER A 304 18.72 14.79 -3.77
N ILE A 305 17.75 14.09 -4.37
CA ILE A 305 17.56 12.64 -4.25
C ILE A 305 18.21 11.85 -5.41
N GLU A 306 19.03 12.52 -6.23
CA GLU A 306 19.76 11.86 -7.32
C GLU A 306 20.70 10.77 -6.77
N GLY A 307 20.64 9.59 -7.38
CA GLY A 307 21.41 8.41 -6.96
C GLY A 307 20.98 7.79 -5.63
N LYS A 308 19.89 8.26 -5.01
CA LYS A 308 19.37 7.72 -3.74
C LYS A 308 18.36 6.61 -3.99
N THR A 309 18.33 5.63 -3.07
CA THR A 309 17.45 4.46 -3.21
C THR A 309 16.08 4.79 -2.64
N LYS A 310 15.05 4.82 -3.50
CA LYS A 310 13.66 4.91 -3.04
C LYS A 310 13.26 3.61 -2.35
N ILE A 311 12.70 3.72 -1.14
CA ILE A 311 12.25 2.58 -0.33
C ILE A 311 10.78 2.30 -0.61
N ASP A 312 10.50 1.14 -1.21
CA ASP A 312 9.15 0.65 -1.45
C ASP A 312 8.40 0.45 -0.13
N PHE A 313 7.11 0.76 -0.13
CA PHE A 313 6.23 0.73 1.05
C PHE A 313 6.25 -0.62 1.78
N VAL A 314 6.47 -1.74 1.06
CA VAL A 314 6.55 -3.07 1.67
C VAL A 314 7.77 -3.25 2.58
N TYR A 315 8.87 -2.52 2.31
CA TYR A 315 10.11 -2.56 3.09
C TYR A 315 10.24 -1.42 4.10
N GLN A 316 9.15 -0.68 4.34
CA GLN A 316 9.07 0.34 5.38
C GLN A 316 8.57 -0.26 6.70
N PRO A 317 8.94 0.31 7.87
CA PRO A 317 9.66 1.57 8.07
C PRO A 317 11.15 1.51 7.72
N TRP A 318 11.80 2.68 7.63
CA TRP A 318 13.25 2.73 7.42
C TRP A 318 14.01 2.12 8.60
N PHE A 319 15.16 1.52 8.31
CA PHE A 319 16.23 1.24 9.26
C PHE A 319 17.57 1.39 8.53
N GLU A 320 18.65 1.66 9.27
CA GLU A 320 19.98 1.82 8.69
C GLU A 320 20.39 0.54 7.93
N GLY A 321 20.68 0.67 6.64
CA GLY A 321 21.02 -0.45 5.78
C GLY A 321 19.83 -1.12 5.07
N VAL A 322 18.61 -0.61 5.20
CA VAL A 322 17.44 -1.16 4.46
C VAL A 322 17.68 -1.20 2.95
N ALA A 323 18.43 -0.25 2.39
CA ALA A 323 18.78 -0.23 0.98
C ALA A 323 19.64 -1.43 0.51
N TYR A 324 20.29 -2.13 1.46
CA TYR A 324 21.07 -3.34 1.18
C TYR A 324 20.24 -4.41 0.47
N ILE A 325 18.93 -4.46 0.74
CA ILE A 325 18.04 -5.45 0.12
C ILE A 325 17.96 -5.28 -1.41
N TYR A 326 17.93 -4.03 -1.91
CA TYR A 326 17.81 -3.72 -3.33
C TYR A 326 19.11 -4.02 -4.10
N THR A 327 20.25 -3.91 -3.41
CA THR A 327 21.56 -4.12 -4.02
C THR A 327 22.03 -5.58 -3.92
N ASN A 328 21.56 -6.36 -2.95
CA ASN A 328 22.07 -7.71 -2.68
C ASN A 328 21.06 -8.83 -2.88
N TYR A 329 19.76 -8.54 -3.04
CA TYR A 329 18.75 -9.57 -3.22
C TYR A 329 18.17 -9.58 -4.64
N VAL A 330 17.58 -10.72 -4.98
CA VAL A 330 16.86 -10.97 -6.22
C VAL A 330 15.65 -11.87 -5.93
N TRP A 331 14.55 -11.62 -6.61
CA TRP A 331 13.43 -12.56 -6.64
C TRP A 331 13.72 -13.63 -7.70
N TYR A 332 14.12 -14.83 -7.28
CA TYR A 332 14.30 -15.95 -8.22
C TYR A 332 12.96 -16.63 -8.50
N ALA A 333 12.43 -16.42 -9.71
CA ALA A 333 11.18 -17.01 -10.17
C ALA A 333 11.39 -18.41 -10.76
N CYS A 334 10.87 -19.42 -10.05
CA CYS A 334 10.85 -20.81 -10.44
C CYS A 334 9.57 -21.15 -11.19
N TYR A 335 9.70 -21.88 -12.31
CA TYR A 335 8.57 -22.32 -13.15
C TYR A 335 8.55 -23.85 -13.39
N GLY A 336 9.60 -24.56 -12.98
CA GLY A 336 9.73 -26.01 -13.06
C GLY A 336 9.69 -26.65 -11.68
N SER A 337 10.51 -27.67 -11.46
CA SER A 337 10.50 -28.43 -10.20
C SER A 337 10.81 -27.61 -8.95
N ASN A 338 11.52 -26.47 -9.07
CA ASN A 338 11.86 -25.62 -7.92
C ASN A 338 10.68 -24.78 -7.41
N ILE A 339 9.50 -24.87 -8.04
CA ILE A 339 8.27 -24.38 -7.40
C ILE A 339 8.02 -25.14 -6.09
N ASN A 340 8.41 -26.42 -6.01
CA ASN A 340 8.37 -27.20 -4.77
C ASN A 340 9.45 -26.70 -3.79
N LYS A 341 9.03 -26.25 -2.61
CA LYS A 341 9.93 -25.62 -1.62
C LYS A 341 10.96 -26.60 -1.06
N GLU A 342 10.55 -27.81 -0.74
CA GLU A 342 11.46 -28.83 -0.21
C GLU A 342 12.60 -29.12 -1.19
N ARG A 343 12.28 -29.23 -2.48
CA ARG A 343 13.28 -29.36 -3.53
C ARG A 343 14.15 -28.11 -3.66
N PHE A 344 13.55 -26.93 -3.70
CA PHE A 344 14.30 -25.67 -3.82
C PHE A 344 15.34 -25.53 -2.71
N MET A 345 14.97 -25.85 -1.47
CA MET A 345 15.88 -25.80 -0.31
C MET A 345 17.10 -26.73 -0.45
N LYS A 346 17.06 -27.79 -1.26
CA LYS A 346 18.23 -28.65 -1.53
C LYS A 346 19.33 -27.92 -2.31
N TYR A 347 19.00 -26.88 -3.08
CA TYR A 347 20.01 -26.04 -3.73
C TYR A 347 20.67 -25.06 -2.75
N ILE A 348 19.94 -24.65 -1.69
CA ILE A 348 20.46 -23.78 -0.63
C ILE A 348 21.30 -24.58 0.37
N LEU A 349 20.73 -25.65 0.93
CA LEU A 349 21.33 -26.41 2.03
C LEU A 349 22.37 -27.44 1.55
N GLY A 350 22.20 -27.93 0.33
CA GLY A 350 22.89 -29.10 -0.22
C GLY A 350 22.12 -30.39 0.04
N ASP A 351 22.51 -31.44 -0.69
CA ASP A 351 22.05 -32.82 -0.51
C ASP A 351 23.15 -33.79 -0.98
N ALA A 352 22.87 -35.09 -1.11
CA ALA A 352 23.86 -36.06 -1.58
C ALA A 352 24.40 -35.80 -3.00
N ILE A 353 23.75 -34.91 -3.77
CA ILE A 353 24.04 -34.61 -5.17
C ILE A 353 24.51 -33.16 -5.34
N ARG A 354 24.06 -32.24 -4.48
CA ARG A 354 24.32 -30.81 -4.54
C ARG A 354 25.20 -30.37 -3.37
N SER A 355 26.20 -29.56 -3.66
CA SER A 355 27.01 -28.91 -2.62
C SER A 355 26.20 -27.98 -1.72
N GLY A 356 25.10 -27.41 -2.24
CA GLY A 356 24.40 -26.31 -1.62
C GLY A 356 25.09 -24.97 -1.88
N CYS A 357 24.47 -23.91 -1.38
CA CYS A 357 25.04 -22.57 -1.37
C CYS A 357 26.02 -22.39 -0.20
N ARG A 358 26.91 -21.40 -0.33
CA ARG A 358 27.77 -20.96 0.78
C ARG A 358 26.95 -20.30 1.89
N ASP A 359 26.07 -19.37 1.50
CA ASP A 359 25.03 -18.85 2.37
C ASP A 359 23.84 -19.82 2.39
N LYS A 360 23.64 -20.46 3.54
CA LYS A 360 22.57 -21.45 3.76
C LYS A 360 21.32 -20.86 4.39
N THR A 361 21.23 -19.53 4.54
CA THR A 361 20.02 -18.89 5.06
C THR A 361 18.84 -19.17 4.14
N PRO A 362 17.65 -19.47 4.69
CA PRO A 362 16.46 -19.68 3.87
C PRO A 362 16.04 -18.37 3.17
N PRO A 363 15.22 -18.45 2.11
CA PRO A 363 14.65 -17.27 1.48
C PRO A 363 14.00 -16.32 2.49
N VAL A 364 14.23 -15.02 2.32
CA VAL A 364 13.66 -13.97 3.19
C VAL A 364 12.14 -13.91 3.03
N ASP A 365 11.65 -14.19 1.82
CA ASP A 365 10.22 -14.17 1.49
C ASP A 365 9.95 -15.10 0.28
N GLU A 366 8.70 -15.53 0.09
CA GLU A 366 8.26 -16.35 -1.03
C GLU A 366 6.86 -15.96 -1.50
N LYS A 367 6.64 -15.87 -2.82
CA LYS A 367 5.37 -15.41 -3.40
C LYS A 367 4.97 -16.19 -4.66
N PRO A 368 3.65 -16.34 -4.93
CA PRO A 368 3.18 -16.81 -6.23
C PRO A 368 3.57 -15.83 -7.35
N ILE A 369 3.87 -16.36 -8.53
CA ILE A 369 4.09 -15.55 -9.74
C ILE A 369 3.49 -16.24 -10.96
N ILE A 370 2.80 -15.48 -11.82
CA ILE A 370 2.41 -15.94 -13.15
C ILE A 370 3.47 -15.47 -14.14
N VAL A 371 4.26 -16.41 -14.64
CA VAL A 371 5.30 -16.12 -15.65
C VAL A 371 4.63 -15.91 -17.00
N LYS A 372 5.01 -14.81 -17.69
CA LYS A 372 4.42 -14.36 -18.96
C LYS A 372 4.83 -15.19 -20.21
N TYR A 373 5.43 -16.35 -19.97
CA TYR A 373 5.99 -17.26 -20.96
C TYR A 373 5.50 -18.69 -20.68
N PRO A 374 5.13 -19.47 -21.71
CA PRO A 374 4.77 -20.87 -21.53
C PRO A 374 6.03 -21.70 -21.21
N ILE A 375 5.86 -22.75 -20.40
CA ILE A 375 6.87 -23.79 -20.24
C ILE A 375 6.78 -24.82 -21.37
N TYR A 376 7.89 -25.46 -21.68
CA TYR A 376 7.97 -26.67 -22.52
C TYR A 376 8.96 -27.66 -21.87
N PHE A 377 8.93 -28.92 -22.28
CA PHE A 377 9.79 -29.96 -21.74
C PHE A 377 10.76 -30.48 -22.80
N ALA A 378 12.05 -30.53 -22.45
CA ALA A 378 13.10 -30.89 -23.39
C ALA A 378 14.31 -31.50 -22.67
N ASN A 379 15.29 -31.95 -23.46
CA ASN A 379 16.53 -32.57 -23.00
C ASN A 379 16.30 -33.91 -22.25
N HIS A 380 17.38 -34.57 -21.82
CA HIS A 380 17.34 -35.86 -21.13
C HIS A 380 18.03 -35.76 -19.77
N SER A 381 17.25 -35.72 -18.70
CA SER A 381 17.80 -35.68 -17.34
C SER A 381 17.90 -37.07 -16.74
N SER A 382 19.12 -37.52 -16.44
CA SER A 382 19.36 -38.80 -15.74
C SER A 382 18.71 -38.86 -14.36
N ARG A 383 18.49 -37.71 -13.72
CA ARG A 383 17.77 -37.58 -12.45
C ARG A 383 16.26 -37.80 -12.58
N TRP A 384 15.73 -37.68 -13.80
CA TRP A 384 14.31 -37.78 -14.11
C TRP A 384 14.07 -38.83 -15.18
N ASN A 385 14.57 -40.05 -14.97
CA ASN A 385 14.35 -41.20 -15.84
C ASN A 385 14.79 -41.00 -17.32
N ASN A 386 15.81 -40.15 -17.56
CA ASN A 386 16.25 -39.71 -18.88
C ASN A 386 15.14 -39.03 -19.71
N LYS A 387 14.20 -38.35 -19.03
CA LYS A 387 13.07 -37.63 -19.62
C LYS A 387 13.27 -36.10 -19.56
N GLY A 388 12.32 -35.39 -20.16
CA GLY A 388 12.36 -33.94 -20.32
C GLY A 388 12.20 -33.18 -19.02
N VAL A 389 12.89 -32.04 -18.92
CA VAL A 389 12.74 -31.05 -17.84
C VAL A 389 12.22 -29.73 -18.38
N ALA A 390 11.68 -28.88 -17.51
CA ALA A 390 10.99 -27.66 -17.90
C ALA A 390 11.96 -26.54 -18.30
N PHE A 391 11.66 -25.86 -19.40
CA PHE A 391 12.29 -24.63 -19.86
C PHE A 391 11.22 -23.58 -20.17
N LEU A 392 11.59 -22.29 -20.22
CA LEU A 392 10.69 -21.23 -20.68
C LEU A 392 10.89 -20.93 -22.15
N ASP A 393 9.79 -20.88 -22.90
CA ASP A 393 9.77 -20.33 -24.25
C ASP A 393 9.58 -18.82 -24.20
N ILE A 394 10.70 -18.10 -24.15
CA ILE A 394 10.70 -16.63 -24.08
C ILE A 394 10.35 -15.95 -25.41
N SER A 395 10.18 -16.71 -26.50
CA SER A 395 9.76 -16.19 -27.81
C SER A 395 8.25 -16.01 -27.91
N LYS A 396 7.48 -16.66 -27.03
CA LYS A 396 6.01 -16.63 -27.05
C LYS A 396 5.42 -16.03 -25.79
N ARG A 397 4.33 -15.27 -25.94
CA ARG A 397 3.51 -14.88 -24.79
C ARG A 397 2.68 -16.08 -24.33
N GLY A 398 2.58 -16.24 -23.02
CA GLY A 398 1.80 -17.30 -22.40
C GLY A 398 1.63 -17.05 -20.91
N LYS A 399 1.09 -18.05 -20.21
CA LYS A 399 0.95 -18.05 -18.76
C LYS A 399 1.44 -19.39 -18.22
N SER A 400 2.31 -19.34 -17.23
CA SER A 400 2.76 -20.50 -16.47
C SER A 400 2.73 -20.15 -14.98
N TYR A 401 2.25 -21.09 -14.17
CA TYR A 401 2.33 -20.98 -12.72
C TYR A 401 3.78 -21.06 -12.25
N GLY A 402 4.13 -20.28 -11.25
CA GLY A 402 5.47 -20.23 -10.70
C GLY A 402 5.46 -19.79 -9.24
N LYS A 403 6.61 -19.95 -8.59
CA LYS A 403 6.87 -19.44 -7.24
C LYS A 403 8.19 -18.69 -7.28
N MET A 404 8.23 -17.50 -6.70
CA MET A 404 9.47 -16.74 -6.57
C MET A 404 9.94 -16.71 -5.13
N TYR A 405 11.26 -16.81 -4.94
CA TYR A 405 11.92 -16.77 -3.64
C TYR A 405 12.83 -15.54 -3.58
N LEU A 406 12.75 -14.77 -2.50
CA LEU A 406 13.66 -13.65 -2.27
C LEU A 406 14.94 -14.18 -1.63
N ILE A 407 16.01 -14.22 -2.41
CA ILE A 407 17.30 -14.79 -2.04
C ILE A 407 18.42 -13.80 -2.34
N THR A 408 19.61 -14.04 -1.79
CA THR A 408 20.78 -13.22 -2.13
C THR A 408 21.17 -13.43 -3.60
N LYS A 409 21.77 -12.41 -4.22
CA LYS A 409 22.32 -12.52 -5.58
C LYS A 409 23.40 -13.59 -5.65
N GLU A 410 24.18 -13.77 -4.59
CA GLU A 410 25.17 -14.84 -4.46
C GLU A 410 24.51 -16.22 -4.51
N GLN A 411 23.47 -16.46 -3.70
CA GLN A 411 22.69 -17.69 -3.75
C GLN A 411 22.14 -17.94 -5.16
N PHE A 412 21.58 -16.92 -5.82
CA PHE A 412 21.07 -17.05 -7.17
C PHE A 412 22.13 -17.49 -8.19
N GLU A 413 23.33 -16.91 -8.16
CA GLU A 413 24.43 -17.31 -9.06
C GLU A 413 24.92 -18.74 -8.76
N GLU A 414 24.98 -19.15 -7.50
CA GLU A 414 25.37 -20.51 -7.10
C GLU A 414 24.31 -21.55 -7.50
N ILE A 415 23.02 -21.21 -7.36
CA ILE A 415 21.92 -22.03 -7.86
C ILE A 415 22.02 -22.16 -9.39
N HIS A 416 22.28 -21.06 -10.10
CA HIS A 416 22.42 -21.06 -11.56
C HIS A 416 23.57 -21.98 -12.03
N GLN A 417 24.70 -21.99 -11.32
CA GLN A 417 25.79 -22.93 -11.57
C GLN A 417 25.37 -24.39 -11.33
N GLN A 418 24.71 -24.66 -10.21
CA GLN A 418 24.23 -26.01 -9.85
C GLN A 418 23.16 -26.57 -10.80
N GLU A 419 22.32 -25.70 -11.38
CA GLU A 419 21.33 -26.08 -12.41
C GLU A 419 21.97 -26.40 -13.76
N GLY A 420 23.24 -26.03 -13.94
CA GLY A 420 23.98 -26.18 -15.19
C GLY A 420 23.82 -24.94 -16.06
N ASN A 421 24.75 -24.00 -15.93
CA ASN A 421 24.80 -22.77 -16.74
C ASN A 421 25.51 -22.95 -18.11
N GLY A 422 25.90 -24.19 -18.44
CA GLY A 422 26.52 -24.53 -19.72
C GLY A 422 25.54 -24.46 -20.91
N PRO A 423 26.06 -24.48 -22.15
CA PRO A 423 25.30 -24.23 -23.37
C PRO A 423 24.19 -25.25 -23.68
N SER A 424 24.13 -26.37 -22.96
CA SER A 424 23.10 -27.41 -23.15
C SER A 424 21.97 -27.37 -22.14
N TRP A 425 22.02 -26.47 -21.14
CA TRP A 425 21.09 -26.46 -20.00
C TRP A 425 20.48 -25.07 -19.77
N TYR A 426 20.72 -24.43 -18.63
CA TYR A 426 20.08 -23.16 -18.29
C TYR A 426 21.06 -22.01 -18.52
N ASN A 427 21.49 -21.74 -19.75
CA ASN A 427 22.54 -20.75 -20.04
C ASN A 427 22.07 -19.27 -20.02
N LYS A 428 20.78 -18.99 -19.90
CA LYS A 428 20.21 -17.63 -20.04
C LYS A 428 19.49 -17.15 -18.80
N LYS A 429 19.89 -15.98 -18.29
CA LYS A 429 19.16 -15.23 -17.26
C LYS A 429 18.15 -14.28 -17.91
N VAL A 430 16.94 -14.22 -17.38
CA VAL A 430 15.84 -13.39 -17.91
C VAL A 430 15.27 -12.53 -16.79
N ASN A 431 15.20 -11.21 -17.03
CA ASN A 431 14.50 -10.28 -16.15
C ASN A 431 12.99 -10.29 -16.47
N LEU A 432 12.18 -10.65 -15.48
CA LEU A 432 10.73 -10.73 -15.60
C LEU A 432 10.01 -9.44 -15.18
N GLY A 433 10.70 -8.53 -14.51
CA GLY A 433 10.18 -7.27 -13.96
C GLY A 433 10.81 -6.95 -12.61
N PHE A 434 10.09 -6.19 -11.79
CA PHE A 434 10.49 -5.81 -10.44
C PHE A 434 9.35 -6.07 -9.45
N GLN A 435 9.68 -6.50 -8.23
CA GLN A 435 8.75 -6.63 -7.12
C GLN A 435 9.31 -5.82 -5.94
N GLY A 436 8.60 -4.76 -5.54
CA GLY A 436 9.06 -3.84 -4.50
C GLY A 436 10.42 -3.19 -4.84
N GLY A 437 10.68 -2.88 -6.11
CA GLY A 437 11.98 -2.34 -6.55
C GLY A 437 13.11 -3.38 -6.68
N ILE A 438 12.90 -4.64 -6.27
CA ILE A 438 13.88 -5.72 -6.42
C ILE A 438 13.65 -6.46 -7.75
N PRO A 439 14.68 -6.73 -8.56
CA PRO A 439 14.52 -7.43 -9.84
C PRO A 439 14.00 -8.86 -9.64
N ILE A 440 13.10 -9.28 -10.52
CA ILE A 440 12.65 -10.66 -10.64
C ILE A 440 13.45 -11.32 -11.75
N GLN A 441 14.25 -12.33 -11.41
CA GLN A 441 15.06 -13.06 -12.37
C GLN A 441 14.65 -14.52 -12.45
N THR A 442 14.87 -15.11 -13.61
CA THR A 442 14.74 -16.55 -13.81
C THR A 442 15.85 -17.03 -14.75
N ILE A 443 16.05 -18.34 -14.80
CA ILE A 443 17.04 -19.00 -15.66
C ILE A 443 16.31 -19.90 -16.66
N THR A 444 16.74 -19.94 -17.91
CA THR A 444 16.20 -20.79 -18.98
C THR A 444 17.30 -21.08 -20.00
N HIS A 445 16.96 -21.78 -21.08
CA HIS A 445 17.84 -21.94 -22.23
C HIS A 445 17.60 -20.83 -23.27
N GLU A 446 18.65 -20.37 -23.94
CA GLU A 446 18.58 -19.29 -24.93
C GLU A 446 17.80 -19.65 -26.19
N LEU A 447 18.01 -20.85 -26.72
CA LEU A 447 17.39 -21.32 -27.96
C LEU A 447 16.21 -22.24 -27.65
N ARG A 448 15.15 -22.13 -28.47
CA ARG A 448 13.99 -23.02 -28.40
C ARG A 448 14.19 -24.33 -29.16
N ASP A 449 15.22 -24.44 -29.99
CA ASP A 449 15.43 -25.57 -30.92
C ASP A 449 15.93 -26.87 -30.25
N ILE A 450 15.77 -27.00 -28.93
CA ILE A 450 16.02 -28.27 -28.24
C ILE A 450 14.84 -29.19 -28.53
N GLN A 451 15.13 -30.44 -28.92
CA GLN A 451 14.12 -31.47 -29.13
C GLN A 451 13.23 -31.62 -27.89
N GLU A 452 11.91 -31.51 -28.07
CA GLU A 452 10.92 -31.72 -27.01
C GLU A 452 10.90 -33.19 -26.59
N VAL A 453 10.97 -33.41 -25.29
CA VAL A 453 11.00 -34.73 -24.65
C VAL A 453 9.92 -34.74 -23.59
N ILE A 454 9.07 -35.77 -23.57
CA ILE A 454 8.03 -35.90 -22.55
C ILE A 454 8.68 -35.95 -21.15
N PRO A 455 8.12 -35.28 -20.13
CA PRO A 455 8.62 -35.40 -18.76
C PRO A 455 8.23 -36.75 -18.15
N SER A 456 8.99 -37.18 -17.14
CA SER A 456 8.58 -38.31 -16.31
C SER A 456 7.45 -37.91 -15.36
N ILE A 457 6.66 -38.89 -14.94
CA ILE A 457 5.60 -38.65 -13.95
C ILE A 457 6.16 -38.16 -12.61
N ASP A 458 7.33 -38.63 -12.19
CA ASP A 458 7.96 -38.20 -10.94
C ASP A 458 8.31 -36.71 -10.99
N TYR A 459 8.73 -36.20 -12.16
CA TYR A 459 9.00 -34.78 -12.36
C TYR A 459 7.72 -33.95 -12.32
N LEU A 460 6.66 -34.42 -13.00
CA LEU A 460 5.36 -33.76 -13.03
C LEU A 460 4.72 -33.67 -11.65
N GLU A 461 4.78 -34.73 -10.84
CA GLU A 461 4.21 -34.74 -9.50
C GLU A 461 4.94 -33.78 -8.56
N VAL A 462 6.25 -33.57 -8.73
CA VAL A 462 7.00 -32.53 -7.99
C VAL A 462 6.55 -31.13 -8.39
N ILE A 463 6.39 -30.85 -9.68
CA ILE A 463 5.85 -29.56 -10.16
C ILE A 463 4.43 -29.35 -9.60
N LYS A 464 3.57 -30.37 -9.70
CA LYS A 464 2.19 -30.34 -9.21
C LYS A 464 2.14 -30.07 -7.70
N ALA A 465 2.98 -30.74 -6.91
CA ALA A 465 3.08 -30.51 -5.48
C ALA A 465 3.47 -29.05 -5.16
N GLY A 466 4.45 -28.49 -5.88
CA GLY A 466 4.83 -27.09 -5.74
C GLY A 466 3.71 -26.11 -6.11
N ILE A 467 2.99 -26.36 -7.21
CA ILE A 467 1.85 -25.51 -7.60
C ILE A 467 0.74 -25.60 -6.54
N ARG A 468 0.45 -26.79 -6.00
CA ARG A 468 -0.55 -26.97 -4.94
C ARG A 468 -0.18 -26.22 -3.67
N GLU A 469 1.08 -26.29 -3.25
CA GLU A 469 1.62 -25.55 -2.10
C GLU A 469 1.47 -24.02 -2.30
N THR A 470 1.77 -23.54 -3.51
CA THR A 470 1.78 -22.11 -3.84
C THR A 470 0.38 -21.53 -4.06
N TYR A 471 -0.54 -22.34 -4.59
CA TYR A 471 -1.89 -21.94 -5.00
C TYR A 471 -2.94 -22.84 -4.36
N PRO A 472 -3.21 -22.71 -3.04
CA PRO A 472 -4.07 -23.64 -2.30
C PRO A 472 -5.54 -23.66 -2.76
N LYS A 473 -5.98 -22.64 -3.51
CA LYS A 473 -7.34 -22.56 -4.08
C LYS A 473 -7.46 -23.23 -5.45
N LEU A 474 -6.36 -23.62 -6.08
CA LEU A 474 -6.35 -24.24 -7.40
C LEU A 474 -6.58 -25.75 -7.27
N LYS A 475 -7.55 -26.29 -8.02
CA LYS A 475 -7.86 -27.72 -7.97
C LYS A 475 -6.79 -28.53 -8.72
N ASP A 476 -6.51 -29.73 -8.23
CA ASP A 476 -5.59 -30.68 -8.87
C ASP A 476 -5.90 -30.92 -10.36
N VAL A 477 -7.18 -30.98 -10.71
CA VAL A 477 -7.66 -31.12 -12.09
C VAL A 477 -7.22 -29.95 -12.97
N ASP A 478 -7.27 -28.72 -12.46
CA ASP A 478 -6.81 -27.53 -13.19
C ASP A 478 -5.29 -27.52 -13.38
N ILE A 479 -4.55 -27.99 -12.38
CA ILE A 479 -3.09 -28.13 -12.46
C ILE A 479 -2.71 -29.17 -13.52
N ASP A 480 -3.35 -30.35 -13.48
CA ASP A 480 -3.13 -31.42 -14.45
C ASP A 480 -3.41 -30.93 -15.88
N VAL A 481 -4.54 -30.24 -16.10
CA VAL A 481 -4.90 -29.66 -17.41
C VAL A 481 -3.85 -28.64 -17.87
N CYS A 482 -3.37 -27.79 -16.96
CA CYS A 482 -2.35 -26.80 -17.27
C CYS A 482 -1.04 -27.47 -17.72
N LEU A 483 -0.63 -28.57 -17.07
CA LEU A 483 0.60 -29.29 -17.41
C LEU A 483 0.44 -30.12 -18.69
N MET A 484 -0.68 -30.83 -18.85
CA MET A 484 -0.97 -31.63 -20.06
C MET A 484 -0.89 -30.80 -21.34
N LYS A 485 -1.37 -29.55 -21.32
CA LYS A 485 -1.25 -28.58 -22.42
C LYS A 485 0.18 -28.26 -22.86
N ARG A 486 1.20 -28.63 -22.06
CA ARG A 486 2.61 -28.28 -22.29
C ARG A 486 3.45 -29.44 -22.81
N TYR A 487 3.01 -30.69 -22.66
CA TYR A 487 3.80 -31.86 -23.08
C TYR A 487 3.04 -32.85 -23.96
N LEU A 488 1.70 -32.83 -23.99
CA LEU A 488 0.94 -33.73 -24.85
C LEU A 488 0.88 -33.23 -26.29
N LYS A 489 1.27 -34.10 -27.22
CA LYS A 489 1.18 -33.91 -28.67
C LYS A 489 -0.20 -34.34 -29.19
N GLU A 490 -0.56 -33.89 -30.39
CA GLU A 490 -1.86 -34.18 -31.00
C GLU A 490 -2.17 -35.68 -31.11
N GLU A 491 -1.16 -36.53 -31.32
CA GLU A 491 -1.33 -37.99 -31.32
C GLU A 491 -1.80 -38.51 -29.96
N CYS A 492 -1.17 -38.07 -28.87
CA CYS A 492 -1.58 -38.42 -27.52
C CYS A 492 -3.01 -37.93 -27.23
N ILE A 493 -3.33 -36.69 -27.63
CA ILE A 493 -4.66 -36.10 -27.44
C ILE A 493 -5.72 -36.92 -28.19
N SER A 494 -5.43 -37.34 -29.43
CA SER A 494 -6.35 -38.16 -30.23
C SER A 494 -6.62 -39.53 -29.60
N ILE A 495 -5.59 -40.18 -29.05
CA ILE A 495 -5.73 -41.46 -28.32
C ILE A 495 -6.59 -41.26 -27.07
N LEU A 496 -6.33 -40.21 -26.28
CA LEU A 496 -7.14 -39.94 -25.08
C LEU A 496 -8.61 -39.68 -25.43
N ARG A 497 -8.89 -38.88 -26.46
CA ARG A 497 -10.27 -38.65 -26.95
C ARG A 497 -10.94 -39.95 -27.36
N TYR A 498 -10.25 -40.78 -28.15
CA TYR A 498 -10.76 -42.05 -28.60
C TYR A 498 -11.05 -42.99 -27.43
N LEU A 499 -10.08 -43.20 -26.52
CA LEU A 499 -10.24 -44.05 -25.35
C LEU A 499 -11.36 -43.60 -24.42
N ARG A 500 -11.57 -42.28 -24.25
CA ARG A 500 -12.66 -41.75 -23.42
C ARG A 500 -14.04 -41.93 -24.06
N ALA A 501 -14.13 -42.11 -25.37
CA ALA A 501 -15.37 -42.43 -26.07
C ALA A 501 -15.75 -43.92 -26.03
N GLN A 502 -14.84 -44.80 -25.59
CA GLN A 502 -15.09 -46.25 -25.49
C GLN A 502 -15.65 -46.63 -24.12
N GLU A 503 -16.57 -47.60 -24.09
CA GLU A 503 -17.08 -48.19 -22.84
C GLU A 503 -16.04 -49.06 -22.13
N HIS A 504 -15.16 -49.70 -22.91
CA HIS A 504 -14.16 -50.66 -22.46
C HIS A 504 -12.79 -50.33 -23.05
N GLY A 505 -11.75 -50.98 -22.50
CA GLY A 505 -10.42 -50.89 -23.08
C GLY A 505 -10.39 -51.45 -24.50
N VAL A 506 -9.52 -50.90 -25.33
CA VAL A 506 -9.41 -51.22 -26.77
C VAL A 506 -7.97 -51.55 -27.13
N THR A 507 -7.79 -52.41 -28.14
CA THR A 507 -6.47 -52.86 -28.60
C THR A 507 -5.71 -51.74 -29.32
N ILE A 508 -4.37 -51.79 -29.30
CA ILE A 508 -3.52 -50.88 -30.09
C ILE A 508 -3.94 -50.91 -31.57
N GLN A 509 -4.15 -52.09 -32.13
CA GLN A 509 -4.58 -52.25 -33.52
C GLN A 509 -5.88 -51.48 -33.80
N LYS A 510 -6.89 -51.64 -32.94
CA LYS A 510 -8.18 -50.98 -33.11
C LYS A 510 -8.07 -49.44 -33.01
N ILE A 511 -7.23 -48.94 -32.09
CA ILE A 511 -6.95 -47.50 -32.00
C ILE A 511 -6.32 -47.00 -33.31
N SER A 512 -5.38 -47.77 -33.89
CA SER A 512 -4.71 -47.46 -35.15
C SER A 512 -5.70 -47.38 -36.31
N ASP A 513 -6.55 -48.40 -36.43
CA ASP A 513 -7.53 -48.55 -37.51
C ASP A 513 -8.58 -47.43 -37.46
N ASP A 514 -9.19 -47.22 -36.29
CA ASP A 514 -10.29 -46.26 -36.14
C ASP A 514 -9.81 -44.79 -36.23
N LEU A 515 -8.56 -44.51 -35.85
CA LEU A 515 -7.96 -43.18 -36.01
C LEU A 515 -7.30 -42.98 -37.38
N ASN A 516 -7.22 -44.03 -38.22
CA ASN A 516 -6.49 -44.03 -39.49
C ASN A 516 -5.05 -43.49 -39.35
N LYS A 517 -4.31 -44.03 -38.37
CA LYS A 517 -2.91 -43.64 -38.07
C LYS A 517 -1.97 -44.84 -38.16
N ASP A 518 -0.69 -44.59 -38.43
CA ASP A 518 0.34 -45.64 -38.43
C ASP A 518 0.51 -46.22 -37.02
N ILE A 519 0.55 -47.55 -36.92
CA ILE A 519 0.58 -48.26 -35.64
C ILE A 519 1.83 -47.94 -34.80
N ARG A 520 2.97 -47.63 -35.43
CA ARG A 520 4.18 -47.22 -34.70
C ARG A 520 4.01 -45.85 -34.07
N SER A 521 3.27 -44.94 -34.73
CA SER A 521 2.89 -43.65 -34.13
C SER A 521 1.98 -43.84 -32.92
N ILE A 522 1.01 -44.75 -33.00
CA ILE A 522 0.14 -45.09 -31.86
C ILE A 522 0.95 -45.72 -30.71
N ILE A 523 1.83 -46.67 -30.99
CA ILE A 523 2.71 -47.29 -29.98
C ILE A 523 3.58 -46.22 -29.30
N SER A 524 4.19 -45.31 -30.06
CA SER A 524 5.01 -44.22 -29.52
C SER A 524 4.19 -43.28 -28.63
N ALA A 525 2.99 -42.87 -29.05
CA ALA A 525 2.12 -42.01 -28.25
C ALA A 525 1.54 -42.75 -27.02
N ALA A 526 1.26 -44.06 -27.14
CA ALA A 526 0.86 -44.89 -26.01
C ALA A 526 1.97 -44.98 -24.97
N GLN A 527 3.23 -45.15 -25.40
CA GLN A 527 4.38 -45.13 -24.50
C GLN A 527 4.44 -43.84 -23.67
N ASP A 528 4.26 -42.68 -24.32
CA ASP A 528 4.22 -41.37 -23.69
C ASP A 528 3.07 -41.22 -22.68
N LEU A 529 1.88 -41.72 -23.03
CA LEU A 529 0.71 -41.72 -22.15
C LEU A 529 0.84 -42.70 -20.96
N ILE A 530 1.56 -43.80 -21.13
CA ILE A 530 1.89 -44.76 -20.05
C ILE A 530 2.91 -44.12 -19.10
N GLU A 531 3.98 -43.53 -19.63
CA GLU A 531 5.04 -42.85 -18.87
C GLU A 531 4.46 -41.76 -17.95
N THR A 532 3.47 -41.01 -18.46
CA THR A 532 2.79 -39.94 -17.73
C THR A 532 1.58 -40.40 -16.92
N LYS A 533 1.37 -41.73 -16.81
CA LYS A 533 0.27 -42.37 -16.06
C LYS A 533 -1.11 -41.80 -16.41
N LEU A 534 -1.37 -41.58 -17.70
CA LEU A 534 -2.69 -41.20 -18.22
C LEU A 534 -3.50 -42.42 -18.71
N ILE A 535 -2.81 -43.44 -19.24
CA ILE A 535 -3.40 -44.72 -19.64
C ILE A 535 -2.67 -45.88 -18.96
N LYS A 536 -3.32 -47.05 -18.92
CA LYS A 536 -2.69 -48.30 -18.48
C LYS A 536 -3.18 -49.49 -19.32
N GLN A 537 -2.32 -50.49 -19.44
CA GLN A 537 -2.68 -51.76 -20.07
C GLN A 537 -3.69 -52.53 -19.20
N ASP A 538 -4.64 -53.21 -19.84
CA ASP A 538 -5.63 -54.06 -19.18
C ASP A 538 -4.95 -55.20 -18.43
N GLY A 539 -5.34 -55.41 -17.17
CA GLY A 539 -4.73 -56.44 -16.34
C GLY A 539 -4.92 -57.86 -16.89
N ARG A 540 -5.96 -58.11 -17.69
CA ARG A 540 -6.15 -59.39 -18.41
C ARG A 540 -5.15 -59.53 -19.55
N SER A 541 -4.87 -58.44 -20.27
CA SER A 541 -3.85 -58.40 -21.33
C SER A 541 -2.46 -58.69 -20.75
N VAL A 542 -2.12 -58.04 -19.63
CA VAL A 542 -0.85 -58.29 -18.90
C VAL A 542 -0.76 -59.74 -18.40
N ARG A 543 -1.80 -60.28 -17.76
CA ARG A 543 -1.82 -61.68 -17.27
C ARG A 543 -1.70 -62.71 -18.39
N SER A 544 -2.08 -62.34 -19.61
CA SER A 544 -1.97 -63.22 -20.79
C SER A 544 -0.60 -63.13 -21.47
N GLY A 545 0.36 -62.41 -20.88
CA GLY A 545 1.72 -62.28 -21.42
C GLY A 545 1.84 -61.37 -22.64
N ILE A 546 0.81 -60.56 -22.94
CA ILE A 546 0.81 -59.66 -24.09
C ILE A 546 1.74 -58.47 -23.78
N ALA A 547 2.76 -58.29 -24.63
CA ALA A 547 3.68 -57.16 -24.51
C ALA A 547 2.93 -55.82 -24.64
N TRP A 548 3.38 -54.78 -23.94
CA TRP A 548 2.70 -53.48 -23.91
C TRP A 548 2.58 -52.83 -25.29
N ASN A 549 3.49 -53.13 -26.21
CA ASN A 549 3.53 -52.60 -27.58
C ASN A 549 2.97 -53.57 -28.63
N ALA A 550 2.36 -54.69 -28.22
CA ALA A 550 1.74 -55.63 -29.15
C ALA A 550 0.40 -55.11 -29.68
N ASP A 551 0.04 -55.52 -30.89
CA ASP A 551 -1.19 -55.11 -31.58
C ASP A 551 -2.45 -55.44 -30.75
N GLU A 552 -2.42 -56.56 -30.02
CA GLU A 552 -3.49 -57.04 -29.14
C GLU A 552 -3.47 -56.43 -27.73
N ALA A 553 -2.52 -55.54 -27.41
CA ALA A 553 -2.44 -54.92 -26.10
C ALA A 553 -3.62 -53.97 -25.89
N ILE A 554 -4.40 -54.21 -24.81
CA ILE A 554 -5.64 -53.46 -24.53
C ILE A 554 -5.33 -52.31 -23.57
N TYR A 555 -5.79 -51.09 -23.88
CA TYR A 555 -5.57 -49.89 -23.07
C TYR A 555 -6.86 -49.20 -22.67
N TYR A 556 -6.84 -48.55 -21.50
CA TYR A 556 -7.87 -47.62 -21.05
C TYR A 556 -7.28 -46.48 -20.22
N THR A 557 -7.99 -45.37 -20.11
CA THR A 557 -7.59 -44.22 -19.28
C THR A 557 -7.69 -44.54 -17.80
N ILE A 558 -6.69 -44.15 -17.01
CA ILE A 558 -6.63 -44.38 -15.56
C ILE A 558 -7.79 -43.65 -14.86
N PRO A 559 -8.61 -44.33 -14.03
CA PRO A 559 -9.80 -43.74 -13.41
C PRO A 559 -9.57 -42.40 -12.72
N ASP A 560 -8.53 -42.29 -11.88
CA ASP A 560 -8.23 -41.09 -11.10
C ASP A 560 -7.81 -39.89 -11.95
N LYS A 561 -7.44 -40.12 -13.22
CA LYS A 561 -7.07 -39.06 -14.16
C LYS A 561 -8.19 -38.70 -15.13
N ARG A 562 -9.33 -39.43 -15.14
CA ARG A 562 -10.41 -39.22 -16.11
C ARG A 562 -11.01 -37.82 -16.04
N GLU A 563 -11.21 -37.27 -14.86
CA GLU A 563 -11.73 -35.89 -14.73
C GLU A 563 -10.79 -34.86 -15.37
N SER A 564 -9.48 -34.97 -15.09
CA SER A 564 -8.44 -34.12 -15.70
C SER A 564 -8.39 -34.30 -17.22
N ILE A 565 -8.44 -35.55 -17.70
CA ILE A 565 -8.44 -35.86 -19.14
C ILE A 565 -9.69 -35.28 -19.80
N ASP A 566 -10.88 -35.54 -19.25
CA ASP A 566 -12.17 -35.08 -19.80
C ASP A 566 -12.23 -33.55 -19.85
N LYS A 567 -11.67 -32.86 -18.86
CA LYS A 567 -11.56 -31.40 -18.86
C LYS A 567 -10.53 -30.86 -19.86
N PHE A 568 -9.48 -31.63 -20.14
CA PHE A 568 -8.41 -31.23 -21.08
C PHE A 568 -8.81 -31.42 -22.55
N ILE A 569 -9.54 -32.50 -22.87
CA ILE A 569 -9.88 -32.86 -24.25
C ILE A 569 -11.15 -32.19 -24.78
N LYS A 570 -12.00 -31.66 -23.88
CA LYS A 570 -13.11 -30.73 -24.17
C LYS A 570 -12.55 -29.40 -24.65
#